data_AF-A0A022XH93-F1
#
_entry.id   AF-A0A022XH93-F1
#
_cell.length_a   1.000
_cell.length_b   1.000
_cell.length_c   1.000
_cell.angle_alpha   90.00
_cell.angle_beta   90.00
_cell.angle_gamma   90.00
#
_symmetry.space_group_name_H-M   'P 1'
#
loop_
_entity.id
_entity.type
_entity.pdbx_description
1 polymer ?
#
loop_
_entity_poly.entity_id
_entity_poly.type
_entity_poly.pdbx_seq_one_letter_code
_entity_poly.pdbx_strand_id
1 'polypeptide(L)'
;MPHEDGSAYYPIVATVSLAAPIILDIYDKRPNDLPAPELPSVEKEAVRGQIAPRFRILQERRSLLITTGTLYSDFLHGIAEKTSDEDLGPDTICNWGNLGDSQLFGTGKYERQTRISLTYRDVLKVSKLGNSLRFLSK
;
A
#
# COMPACT_ATOMS: atom_id res chain seq x y z
N MET A 1 3.20 -7.49 -4.44
CA MET A 1 1.98 -7.45 -5.28
C MET A 1 0.92 -6.57 -4.62
N PRO A 2 0.13 -5.80 -5.38
CA PRO A 2 -0.97 -4.99 -4.86
C PRO A 2 -2.05 -5.84 -4.19
N HIS A 3 -2.52 -5.42 -3.01
CA HIS A 3 -3.55 -6.11 -2.23
C HIS A 3 -4.30 -5.13 -1.31
N GLU A 4 -5.31 -5.62 -0.60
CA GLU A 4 -6.02 -4.89 0.44
C GLU A 4 -6.00 -5.68 1.77
N ASP A 5 -6.27 -5.00 2.88
CA ASP A 5 -6.31 -5.65 4.20
C ASP A 5 -7.53 -6.57 4.38
N GLY A 6 -8.62 -6.30 3.65
CA GLY A 6 -9.85 -7.11 3.66
C GLY A 6 -10.83 -6.73 4.78
N SER A 7 -12.11 -7.07 4.58
CA SER A 7 -13.24 -6.58 5.40
C SER A 7 -13.38 -7.18 6.81
N ALA A 8 -12.41 -7.97 7.26
CA ALA A 8 -12.44 -8.58 8.60
C ALA A 8 -12.06 -7.58 9.71
N TYR A 9 -11.44 -6.46 9.33
CA TYR A 9 -10.90 -5.47 10.25
C TYR A 9 -11.78 -4.22 10.31
N TYR A 10 -11.66 -3.44 11.40
CA TYR A 10 -12.12 -2.06 11.42
C TYR A 10 -11.37 -1.28 10.33
N PRO A 11 -12.00 -0.32 9.61
CA PRO A 11 -11.42 0.32 8.42
C PRO A 11 -10.33 1.35 8.74
N ILE A 12 -9.38 0.94 9.58
CA ILE A 12 -8.17 1.64 9.97
C ILE A 12 -7.04 0.61 10.08
N VAL A 13 -5.93 0.87 9.41
CA VAL A 13 -4.69 0.11 9.55
C VAL A 13 -3.56 1.07 9.88
N ALA A 14 -2.77 0.72 10.89
CA ALA A 14 -1.58 1.46 11.27
C ALA A 14 -0.33 0.65 10.90
N THR A 15 0.59 1.26 10.17
CA THR A 15 1.87 0.65 9.80
C THR A 15 3.02 1.49 10.32
N VAL A 16 3.80 0.93 11.23
CA VAL A 16 5.06 1.52 11.70
C VAL A 16 6.18 1.03 10.80
N SER A 17 6.96 1.95 10.23
CA SER A 17 8.13 1.63 9.40
C SER A 17 9.41 1.76 10.21
N LEU A 18 10.29 0.77 10.16
CA LEU A 18 11.53 0.69 10.92
C LEU A 18 12.72 0.35 10.01
N ALA A 19 13.92 0.66 10.49
CA ALA A 19 15.22 0.46 9.85
C ALA A 19 15.44 1.28 8.56
N ALA A 20 14.67 1.05 7.50
CA ALA A 20 14.90 1.63 6.18
C ALA A 20 13.61 2.20 5.55
N PRO A 21 13.71 3.26 4.73
CA PRO A 21 12.61 3.75 3.91
C PRO A 21 12.08 2.74 2.88
N ILE A 22 10.84 2.95 2.42
CA ILE A 22 10.28 2.24 1.27
C ILE A 22 9.26 3.12 0.55
N ILE A 23 9.02 2.82 -0.72
CA ILE A 23 7.87 3.33 -1.46
C ILE A 23 6.71 2.34 -1.34
N LEU A 24 5.59 2.84 -0.83
CA LEU A 24 4.29 2.16 -0.88
C LEU A 24 3.52 2.70 -2.08
N ASP A 25 3.27 1.81 -3.03
CA ASP A 25 2.51 2.10 -4.23
C ASP A 25 1.01 1.87 -3.97
N ILE A 26 0.17 2.82 -4.36
CA ILE A 26 -1.28 2.80 -4.21
C ILE A 26 -1.92 2.73 -5.60
N TYR A 27 -2.84 1.79 -5.80
CA TYR A 27 -3.48 1.50 -7.06
C TYR A 27 -5.00 1.56 -6.93
N ASP A 28 -5.71 1.96 -7.98
CA ASP A 28 -7.16 1.87 -8.01
C ASP A 28 -7.61 0.40 -8.01
N LYS A 29 -8.57 0.06 -7.16
CA LYS A 29 -9.14 -1.30 -7.11
C LYS A 29 -9.97 -1.65 -8.35
N ARG A 30 -10.47 -0.63 -9.07
CA ARG A 30 -11.28 -0.75 -10.28
C ARG A 30 -10.64 0.04 -11.42
N PRO A 31 -9.63 -0.52 -12.12
CA PRO A 31 -8.99 0.17 -13.25
C PRO A 31 -9.97 0.52 -14.38
N ASN A 32 -11.08 -0.22 -14.50
CA ASN A 32 -12.05 -0.10 -15.61
C ASN A 32 -13.05 1.06 -15.48
N ASP A 33 -13.14 1.73 -14.32
CA ASP A 33 -14.06 2.87 -14.12
C ASP A 33 -13.40 4.23 -14.41
N LEU A 34 -12.12 4.24 -14.79
CA LEU A 34 -11.42 5.44 -15.26
C LEU A 34 -11.38 5.43 -16.80
N PRO A 35 -11.57 6.59 -17.47
CA PRO A 35 -11.34 6.67 -18.90
C PRO A 35 -9.88 6.33 -19.17
N ALA A 36 -9.63 5.17 -19.77
CA ALA A 36 -8.32 4.81 -20.27
C ALA A 36 -7.90 5.88 -21.31
N PRO A 37 -6.63 6.32 -21.34
CA PRO A 37 -6.12 7.05 -22.49
C PRO A 37 -6.40 6.23 -23.75
N GLU A 38 -6.82 6.88 -24.84
CA GLU A 38 -7.06 6.22 -26.12
C GLU A 38 -5.74 5.68 -26.70
N LEU A 39 -5.30 4.51 -26.22
CA LEU A 39 -4.14 3.80 -26.73
C LEU A 39 -4.57 2.58 -27.55
N PRO A 40 -3.81 2.22 -28.61
CA PRO A 40 -4.11 1.10 -29.49
C PRO A 40 -4.23 -0.23 -28.73
N SER A 41 -5.07 -1.14 -29.23
CA SER A 41 -5.44 -2.42 -28.60
C SER A 41 -4.26 -3.35 -28.28
N VAL A 42 -3.13 -3.21 -28.96
CA VAL A 42 -1.92 -4.04 -28.77
C VAL A 42 -1.15 -3.64 -27.50
N GLU A 43 -1.25 -2.37 -27.09
CA GLU A 43 -0.62 -1.89 -25.85
C GLU A 43 -1.46 -2.22 -24.61
N LYS A 44 -2.77 -2.45 -24.79
CA LYS A 44 -3.67 -2.85 -23.70
C LYS A 44 -3.30 -4.21 -23.09
N GLU A 45 -2.76 -5.15 -23.88
CA GLU A 45 -2.33 -6.46 -23.38
C GLU A 45 -0.95 -6.42 -22.70
N ALA A 46 -0.02 -5.56 -23.16
CA ALA A 46 1.26 -5.34 -22.48
C ALA A 46 1.09 -4.58 -21.15
N VAL A 47 0.12 -3.67 -21.08
CA VAL A 47 -0.20 -2.86 -19.88
C VAL A 47 -0.96 -3.63 -18.81
N ARG A 48 -1.61 -4.76 -19.15
CA ARG A 48 -2.25 -5.65 -18.15
C ARG A 48 -1.26 -6.20 -17.11
N GLY A 49 0.04 -6.23 -17.43
CA GLY A 49 1.10 -6.70 -16.53
C GLY A 49 1.67 -5.64 -15.58
N GLN A 50 1.42 -4.34 -15.81
CA GLN A 50 1.99 -3.24 -15.02
C GLN A 50 0.97 -2.10 -14.92
N ILE A 51 0.01 -2.24 -14.01
CA ILE A 51 -0.83 -1.10 -13.59
C ILE A 51 0.13 -0.11 -12.93
N ALA A 52 0.23 1.11 -13.45
CA ALA A 52 1.01 2.17 -12.80
C ALA A 52 0.32 2.58 -11.49
N PRO A 53 1.08 2.87 -10.42
CA PRO A 53 0.48 3.37 -9.19
C PRO A 53 -0.17 4.72 -9.41
N ARG A 54 -1.36 4.91 -8.84
CA ARG A 54 -2.05 6.20 -8.81
C ARG A 54 -1.37 7.17 -7.84
N PHE A 55 -0.88 6.65 -6.71
CA PHE A 55 -0.10 7.43 -5.75
C PHE A 55 1.11 6.62 -5.29
N ARG A 56 2.20 7.33 -4.97
CA ARG A 56 3.39 6.77 -4.35
C ARG A 56 3.61 7.49 -3.03
N ILE A 57 3.65 6.73 -1.93
CA ILE A 57 3.90 7.24 -0.58
C ILE A 57 5.30 6.81 -0.16
N LEU A 58 6.14 7.75 0.23
CA LEU A 58 7.45 7.45 0.81
C LEU A 58 7.30 7.29 2.32
N GLN A 59 7.54 6.08 2.83
CA GLN A 59 7.50 5.79 4.25
C GLN A 59 8.93 5.82 4.82
N GLU A 60 9.30 6.91 5.50
CA GLU A 60 10.60 7.01 6.18
C GLU A 60 10.73 6.02 7.33
N ARG A 61 11.96 5.68 7.72
CA ARG A 61 12.19 4.94 8.98
C ARG A 61 11.66 5.75 10.17
N ARG A 62 11.09 5.07 11.17
CA ARG A 62 10.46 5.67 12.36
C ARG A 62 9.23 6.54 12.02
N SER A 63 8.52 6.20 10.95
CA SER A 63 7.25 6.81 10.59
C SER A 63 6.07 5.90 10.95
N LEU A 64 4.91 6.52 11.13
CA LEU A 64 3.62 5.86 11.27
C LEU A 64 2.73 6.28 10.09
N LEU A 65 2.31 5.31 9.28
CA LEU A 65 1.27 5.51 8.27
C LEU A 65 -0.05 4.98 8.82
N ILE A 66 -1.12 5.79 8.74
CA ILE A 66 -2.48 5.37 9.07
C ILE A 66 -3.30 5.37 7.78
N THR A 67 -3.75 4.20 7.35
CA THR A 67 -4.63 4.01 6.19
C THR A 67 -6.06 3.88 6.70
N THR A 68 -6.96 4.75 6.24
CA THR A 68 -8.37 4.77 6.65
C THR A 68 -9.27 5.32 5.53
N GLY A 69 -10.59 5.26 5.72
CA GLY A 69 -11.57 5.81 4.80
C GLY A 69 -11.47 5.18 3.41
N THR A 70 -11.52 6.01 2.36
CA THR A 70 -11.47 5.55 0.97
C THR A 70 -10.17 4.83 0.64
N LEU A 71 -9.04 5.24 1.22
CA LEU A 71 -7.75 4.57 1.00
C LEU A 71 -7.75 3.13 1.51
N TYR A 72 -8.54 2.83 2.54
CA TYR A 72 -8.70 1.47 3.04
C TYR A 72 -9.68 0.63 2.20
N SER A 73 -10.77 1.22 1.68
CA SER A 73 -11.85 0.47 1.04
C SER A 73 -11.73 0.34 -0.49
N ASP A 74 -11.19 1.36 -1.14
CA ASP A 74 -11.33 1.57 -2.59
C ASP A 74 -10.00 1.44 -3.35
N PHE A 75 -8.89 1.29 -2.63
CA PHE A 75 -7.55 1.20 -3.19
C PHE A 75 -6.85 -0.10 -2.80
N LEU A 76 -5.93 -0.52 -3.66
CA LEU A 76 -4.96 -1.56 -3.37
C LEU A 76 -3.63 -0.91 -3.01
N HIS A 77 -2.86 -1.51 -2.11
CA HIS A 77 -1.53 -1.07 -1.78
C HIS A 77 -0.51 -2.20 -2.00
N GLY A 78 0.71 -1.84 -2.34
CA GLY A 78 1.76 -2.82 -2.59
C GLY A 78 3.15 -2.21 -2.50
N ILE A 79 4.12 -3.09 -2.23
CA ILE A 79 5.53 -2.77 -2.41
C ILE A 79 5.97 -3.55 -3.65
N ALA A 80 6.45 -2.84 -4.67
CA ALA A 80 7.01 -3.46 -5.88
C ALA A 80 8.25 -4.29 -5.54
N GLU A 81 8.43 -5.45 -6.17
CA GLU A 81 9.61 -6.30 -5.97
C GLU A 81 10.78 -5.77 -6.81
N LYS A 82 11.62 -4.94 -6.18
CA LYS A 82 12.79 -4.31 -6.78
C LYS A 82 13.81 -3.93 -5.72
N THR A 83 15.04 -3.64 -6.14
CA THR A 83 16.18 -3.28 -5.28
C THR A 83 16.39 -1.78 -5.14
N SER A 84 15.82 -0.96 -6.02
CA SER A 84 15.90 0.50 -5.92
C SER A 84 14.59 1.17 -6.31
N ASP A 85 14.37 2.37 -5.79
CA ASP A 85 13.29 3.26 -6.18
C ASP A 85 13.86 4.44 -6.96
N GLU A 86 13.21 4.79 -8.06
CA GLU A 86 13.57 5.89 -8.94
C GLU A 86 12.43 6.89 -9.03
N ASP A 87 12.71 8.03 -9.65
CA ASP A 87 11.77 9.12 -9.87
C ASP A 87 11.16 9.61 -8.55
N LEU A 88 12.03 9.86 -7.57
CA LEU A 88 11.64 10.35 -6.24
C LEU A 88 11.71 11.88 -6.20
N GLY A 89 10.56 12.54 -6.16
CA GLY A 89 10.51 13.99 -6.11
C GLY A 89 9.17 14.54 -5.62
N PRO A 90 9.07 15.88 -5.49
CA PRO A 90 7.84 16.55 -5.04
C PRO A 90 6.64 16.30 -5.95
N ASP A 91 6.86 16.05 -7.24
CA ASP A 91 5.79 15.83 -8.22
C ASP A 91 5.32 14.36 -8.25
N THR A 92 6.12 13.43 -7.74
CA THR A 92 5.90 11.97 -7.88
C THR A 92 5.58 11.28 -6.56
N ILE A 93 5.95 11.89 -5.43
CA ILE A 93 5.71 11.39 -4.07
C ILE A 93 4.69 12.28 -3.37
N CYS A 94 3.51 11.74 -3.08
CA CYS A 94 2.38 12.56 -2.61
C CYS A 94 2.59 13.19 -1.23
N ASN A 95 3.45 12.60 -0.40
CA ASN A 95 3.77 13.11 0.95
C ASN A 95 5.12 13.84 1.01
N TRP A 96 5.68 14.29 -0.11
CA TRP A 96 7.02 14.88 -0.15
C TRP A 96 7.20 16.05 0.83
N GLY A 97 6.21 16.95 0.90
CA GLY A 97 6.24 18.10 1.81
C GLY A 97 6.18 17.74 3.31
N ASN A 98 5.89 16.47 3.63
CA ASN A 98 5.81 15.95 5.00
C ASN A 98 7.02 15.11 5.39
N LEU A 99 8.00 14.95 4.50
CA LEU A 99 9.21 14.19 4.80
C LEU A 99 10.07 14.92 5.82
N GLY A 100 10.63 14.18 6.77
CA GLY A 100 11.56 14.74 7.75
C GLY A 100 12.92 15.09 7.14
N ASP A 101 13.41 14.26 6.22
CA ASP A 101 14.67 14.51 5.50
C ASP A 101 14.58 14.10 4.02
N SER A 102 14.14 15.05 3.19
CA SER A 102 14.06 14.85 1.74
C SER A 102 15.43 14.83 1.04
N GLN A 103 16.50 15.29 1.70
CA GLN A 103 17.84 15.34 1.09
C GLN A 103 18.40 13.95 0.81
N LEU A 104 18.01 12.96 1.61
CA LEU A 104 18.31 11.54 1.37
C LEU A 104 17.83 11.03 0.00
N PHE A 105 16.87 11.72 -0.62
CA PHE A 105 16.28 11.37 -1.90
C PHE A 105 16.58 12.41 -2.99
N GLY A 106 17.50 13.36 -2.73
CA GLY A 106 17.74 14.51 -3.61
C GLY A 106 18.28 14.16 -5.00
N THR A 107 18.81 12.95 -5.19
CA THR A 107 19.22 12.42 -6.51
C THR A 107 18.06 11.85 -7.32
N GLY A 108 16.85 11.83 -6.76
CA GLY A 108 15.69 11.18 -7.35
C GLY A 108 15.70 9.65 -7.23
N LYS A 109 16.64 9.07 -6.49
CA LYS A 109 16.83 7.62 -6.38
C LYS A 109 17.13 7.18 -4.95
N TYR A 110 16.68 5.98 -4.59
CA TYR A 110 16.98 5.31 -3.34
C TYR A 110 17.31 3.83 -3.54
N GLU A 111 18.49 3.39 -3.08
CA GLU A 111 18.84 1.96 -3.03
C GLU A 111 18.25 1.35 -1.75
N ARG A 112 17.42 0.30 -1.92
CA ARG A 112 16.67 -0.29 -0.81
C ARG A 112 17.58 -1.04 0.13
N GLN A 113 17.23 -0.96 1.40
CA GLN A 113 17.85 -1.71 2.48
C GLN A 113 16.80 -2.58 3.16
N THR A 114 17.24 -3.43 4.08
CA THR A 114 16.33 -4.23 4.90
C THR A 114 15.43 -3.33 5.73
N ARG A 115 14.13 -3.33 5.41
CA ARG A 115 13.07 -2.65 6.14
C ARG A 115 12.30 -3.64 7.00
N ILE A 116 11.88 -3.18 8.18
CA ILE A 116 10.94 -3.90 9.04
C ILE A 116 9.66 -3.06 9.15
N SER A 117 8.49 -3.68 9.10
CA SER A 117 7.23 -3.01 9.42
C SER A 117 6.40 -3.78 10.41
N LEU A 118 5.75 -3.03 11.30
CA LEU A 118 4.76 -3.54 12.24
C LEU A 118 3.40 -3.02 11.81
N THR A 119 2.49 -3.94 11.46
CA THR A 119 1.14 -3.60 11.00
C THR A 119 0.12 -3.97 12.08
N TYR A 120 -0.64 -2.98 12.52
CA TYR A 120 -1.67 -3.11 13.54
C TYR A 120 -3.04 -2.95 12.89
N ARG A 121 -3.95 -3.88 13.20
CA ARG A 121 -5.32 -3.91 12.71
C ARG A 121 -6.24 -4.34 13.85
N ASP A 122 -7.44 -3.79 13.90
CA ASP A 122 -8.47 -4.18 14.85
C ASP A 122 -9.45 -5.15 14.18
N VAL A 123 -9.72 -6.32 14.78
CA VAL A 123 -10.55 -7.37 14.19
C VAL A 123 -11.99 -7.22 14.67
N LEU A 124 -12.94 -6.99 13.77
CA LEU A 124 -14.33 -6.72 14.14
C LEU A 124 -15.12 -7.97 14.55
N LYS A 125 -14.83 -9.12 13.92
CA LYS A 125 -15.59 -10.35 14.15
C LYS A 125 -14.63 -11.51 14.38
N VAL A 126 -14.52 -11.92 15.63
CA VAL A 126 -13.84 -13.16 16.01
C VAL A 126 -14.82 -14.33 15.90
N SER A 127 -14.43 -15.40 15.21
CA SER A 127 -15.20 -16.64 15.21
C SER A 127 -15.12 -17.27 16.61
N LYS A 128 -16.25 -17.33 17.32
CA LYS A 128 -16.36 -18.02 18.62
C LYS A 128 -16.44 -19.53 18.38
N LEU A 129 -15.33 -20.15 17.98
CA LEU A 129 -15.28 -21.60 17.68
C LEU A 129 -15.61 -22.48 18.93
N GLY A 130 -15.61 -21.91 20.14
CA GLY A 130 -15.89 -22.61 21.39
C GLY A 130 -17.37 -22.76 21.81
N ASN A 131 -18.31 -22.02 21.22
CA ASN A 131 -19.71 -22.05 21.70
C ASN A 131 -20.58 -23.13 21.03
N SER A 132 -20.22 -23.62 19.84
CA SER A 132 -21.00 -24.66 19.15
C SER A 132 -20.79 -26.07 19.71
N LEU A 133 -19.65 -26.34 20.35
CA LEU A 133 -19.35 -27.65 20.95
C LEU A 133 -20.12 -27.91 22.26
N ARG A 134 -20.69 -26.88 22.90
CA ARG A 134 -21.51 -27.06 24.12
C ARG A 134 -22.90 -27.65 23.86
N PHE A 135 -23.38 -27.66 22.61
CA PHE A 135 -24.70 -28.20 22.26
C PHE A 135 -24.68 -29.65 21.74
N LEU A 136 -23.49 -30.26 21.62
CA LEU A 136 -23.32 -31.66 21.20
C LEU A 136 -23.09 -32.63 22.37
N SER A 137 -23.27 -32.16 23.61
CA SER A 137 -23.26 -33.01 24.82
C SER A 137 -24.60 -32.92 25.54
N LYS A 138 -25.63 -33.53 24.96
CA LYS A 138 -26.82 -33.99 25.68
C LYS A 138 -27.32 -35.28 25.06
#